data_AF-A0A1F4ACW0-F1
#
_entry.id   AF-A0A1F4ACW0-F1
#
_cell.length_a   1.000
_cell.length_b   1.000
_cell.length_c   1.000
_cell.angle_alpha   90.00
_cell.angle_beta   90.00
_cell.angle_gamma   90.00
#
_symmetry.space_group_name_H-M   'P 1'
#
loop_
_entity.id
_entity.type
_entity.pdbx_description
1 polymer ?
#
loop_
_entity_poly.entity_id
_entity_poly.type
_entity_poly.pdbx_seq_one_letter_code
_entity_poly.pdbx_strand_id
1 'polypeptide(L)'
;MPERPRSPVKAYRNPGFLNSKDARALRILAEYLEPKSRFERHRVDDTIVFMGSARVKSREQAEAELRTAEAGGAGLDRAHMALKMSAYYEAARELALRLTRWSKELDPDERRFVVCTGGGPGIMEAANRGAAEARGMNVGLTISIPVAEFDNPYVTRELAFHFHYFFMRKFWFAYLAKAVIVFPGGFGTLDELFELLTLVQTRKMRKPMPIVLFGTEYWRQVIDFDALVRHGTINAPDVELMHRTDSVDDAYDWTVRQLAEHALGQPGPML
;
A
#
# COMPACT_ATOMS: atom_id res chain seq x y z
N MET A 1 24.37 38.57 19.32
CA MET A 1 24.26 37.10 19.54
C MET A 1 22.95 36.85 20.26
N PRO A 2 22.05 35.98 19.78
CA PRO A 2 20.83 35.69 20.51
C PRO A 2 21.19 34.99 21.83
N GLU A 3 20.61 35.44 22.93
CA GLU A 3 20.88 34.97 24.29
C GLU A 3 20.66 33.44 24.39
N ARG A 4 21.68 32.72 24.88
CA ARG A 4 21.51 31.32 25.26
C ARG A 4 20.57 31.27 26.47
N PRO A 5 19.45 30.53 26.42
CA PRO A 5 18.56 30.40 27.56
C PRO A 5 19.32 29.82 28.75
N ARG A 6 19.19 30.49 29.91
CA ARG A 6 19.98 30.24 31.13
C ARG A 6 19.56 28.98 31.89
N SER A 7 18.40 28.42 31.57
CA SER A 7 17.83 27.24 32.24
C SER A 7 18.07 25.97 31.42
N PRO A 8 18.35 24.82 32.07
CA PRO A 8 18.51 23.56 31.36
C PRO A 8 17.24 23.20 30.58
N VAL A 9 17.39 22.88 29.29
CA VAL A 9 16.29 22.45 28.42
C VAL A 9 16.04 20.96 28.67
N LYS A 10 14.78 20.58 28.92
CA LYS A 10 14.39 19.16 29.01
C LYS A 10 14.75 18.44 27.71
N ALA A 11 15.30 17.22 27.79
CA ALA A 11 15.78 16.50 26.60
C ALA A 11 14.71 16.36 25.49
N TYR A 12 13.46 16.04 25.86
CA TYR A 12 12.33 15.93 24.94
C TYR A 12 11.81 17.28 24.39
N ARG A 13 12.40 18.40 24.79
CA ARG A 13 12.15 19.75 24.25
C ARG A 13 13.39 20.34 23.59
N ASN A 14 14.47 19.58 23.42
CA ASN A 14 15.71 20.05 22.79
C ASN A 14 15.76 19.61 21.32
N PRO A 15 15.49 20.50 20.33
CA PRO A 15 15.48 20.12 18.92
C PRO A 15 16.86 19.72 18.40
N GLY A 16 17.93 20.31 18.95
CA GLY A 16 19.31 19.96 18.57
C GLY A 16 19.62 18.50 18.91
N PHE A 17 19.22 18.05 20.11
CA PHE A 17 19.29 16.63 20.48
C PHE A 17 18.33 15.79 19.64
N LEU A 18 17.04 16.16 19.59
CA LEU A 18 16.00 15.38 18.91
C LEU A 18 16.19 15.22 17.41
N ASN A 19 16.99 16.07 16.75
CA ASN A 19 17.35 15.96 15.33
C ASN A 19 18.78 15.41 15.11
N SER A 20 19.55 15.19 16.19
CA SER A 20 20.90 14.61 16.11
C SER A 20 20.87 13.10 15.86
N LYS A 21 22.05 12.51 15.60
CA LYS A 21 22.25 11.06 15.53
C LYS A 21 21.91 10.36 16.86
N ASP A 22 22.12 11.02 17.99
CA ASP A 22 21.98 10.42 19.33
C ASP A 22 20.52 10.14 19.68
N ALA A 23 19.58 10.91 19.11
CA ALA A 23 18.14 10.69 19.27
C ALA A 23 17.51 9.82 18.18
N ARG A 24 18.30 9.18 17.30
CA ARG A 24 17.76 8.36 16.19
C ARG A 24 16.84 7.25 16.69
N ALA A 25 17.22 6.53 17.75
CA ALA A 25 16.39 5.47 18.32
C ALA A 25 15.02 5.99 18.81
N LEU A 26 14.98 7.22 19.35
CA LEU A 26 13.73 7.85 19.78
C LEU A 26 12.82 8.17 18.60
N ARG A 27 13.37 8.65 17.47
CA ARG A 27 12.58 8.91 16.26
C ARG A 27 12.02 7.63 15.63
N ILE A 28 12.81 6.56 15.62
CA ILE A 28 12.34 5.23 15.18
C ILE A 28 11.20 4.74 16.09
N LEU A 29 11.37 4.85 17.41
CA LEU A 29 10.33 4.48 18.37
C LEU A 29 9.07 5.36 18.23
N ALA A 30 9.21 6.63 17.88
CA ALA A 30 8.09 7.51 17.60
C ALA A 30 7.29 7.05 16.37
N GLU A 31 7.97 6.65 15.28
CA GLU A 31 7.33 6.06 14.09
C GLU A 31 6.74 4.66 14.35
N TYR A 32 6.99 4.06 15.51
CA TYR A 32 6.29 2.88 15.98
C TYR A 32 5.07 3.27 16.84
N LEU A 33 5.29 4.07 17.88
CA LEU A 33 4.26 4.33 18.90
C LEU A 33 3.13 5.25 18.39
N GLU A 34 3.44 6.25 17.55
CA GLU A 34 2.42 7.18 17.06
C GLU A 34 1.43 6.50 16.11
N PRO A 35 1.87 5.72 15.09
CA PRO A 35 0.93 4.99 14.24
C PRO A 35 0.11 3.98 15.02
N LYS A 36 0.75 3.21 15.91
CA LYS A 36 0.07 2.27 16.82
C LYS A 36 -1.07 2.96 17.57
N SER A 37 -0.79 4.10 18.22
CA SER A 37 -1.77 4.83 19.01
C SER A 37 -2.96 5.34 18.16
N ARG A 38 -2.72 5.76 16.92
CA ARG A 38 -3.78 6.19 16.00
C ARG A 38 -4.61 5.02 15.49
N PHE A 39 -3.98 3.92 15.10
CA PHE A 39 -4.72 2.71 14.70
C PHE A 39 -5.64 2.23 15.82
N GLU A 40 -5.14 2.16 17.06
CA GLU A 40 -5.96 1.80 18.24
C GLU A 40 -7.11 2.78 18.48
N ARG A 41 -6.83 4.10 18.44
CA ARG A 41 -7.86 5.14 18.61
C ARG A 41 -8.98 5.01 17.57
N HIS A 42 -8.61 4.65 16.35
CA HIS A 42 -9.53 4.50 15.22
C HIS A 42 -10.00 3.05 15.02
N ARG A 43 -9.69 2.13 15.94
CA ARG A 43 -10.09 0.71 15.89
C ARG A 43 -9.80 0.05 14.54
N VAL A 44 -8.63 0.35 13.97
CA VAL A 44 -8.16 -0.24 12.71
C VAL A 44 -7.25 -1.40 13.06
N ASP A 45 -7.80 -2.60 13.01
CA ASP A 45 -7.11 -3.82 13.45
C ASP A 45 -6.55 -4.63 12.29
N ASP A 46 -7.23 -4.57 11.14
CA ASP A 46 -6.92 -5.35 9.95
C ASP A 46 -6.94 -4.45 8.71
N THR A 47 -5.97 -4.63 7.82
CA THR A 47 -5.91 -3.88 6.55
C THR A 47 -5.87 -4.80 5.34
N ILE A 48 -6.40 -4.31 4.21
CA ILE A 48 -6.10 -4.86 2.88
C ILE A 48 -5.16 -3.88 2.19
N VAL A 49 -3.95 -4.33 1.90
CA VAL A 49 -2.92 -3.45 1.36
C VAL A 49 -2.99 -3.44 -0.17
N PHE A 50 -3.01 -2.24 -0.75
CA PHE A 50 -2.95 -2.04 -2.20
C PHE A 50 -1.61 -1.41 -2.56
N MET A 51 -0.91 -2.06 -3.50
CA MET A 51 0.40 -1.66 -3.99
C MET A 51 0.38 -1.56 -5.51
N GLY A 52 1.16 -0.63 -6.06
CA GLY A 52 1.28 -0.47 -7.51
C GLY A 52 1.95 0.84 -7.90
N SER A 53 1.96 1.11 -9.20
CA SER A 53 2.63 2.29 -9.76
C SER A 53 2.06 3.60 -9.25
N ALA A 54 2.94 4.50 -8.81
CA ALA A 54 2.63 5.90 -8.55
C ALA A 54 2.44 6.74 -9.83
N ARG A 55 2.67 6.15 -11.02
CA ARG A 55 2.67 6.86 -12.31
C ARG A 55 1.47 6.54 -13.19
N VAL A 56 0.70 5.52 -12.82
CA VAL A 56 -0.55 5.19 -13.52
C VAL A 56 -1.52 6.36 -13.34
N LYS A 57 -2.23 6.73 -14.40
CA LYS A 57 -3.19 7.83 -14.40
C LYS A 57 -4.61 7.29 -14.35
N SER A 58 -5.56 8.10 -13.86
CA SER A 58 -6.98 7.78 -14.03
C SER A 58 -7.33 7.74 -15.51
N ARG A 59 -8.43 7.05 -15.85
CA ARG A 59 -8.90 6.97 -17.24
C ARG A 59 -9.09 8.36 -17.85
N GLU A 60 -9.73 9.25 -17.11
CA GLU A 60 -9.97 10.64 -17.51
C GLU A 60 -8.68 11.40 -17.83
N GLN A 61 -7.68 11.30 -16.96
CA GLN A 61 -6.38 11.96 -17.15
C GLN A 61 -5.63 11.39 -18.35
N ALA A 62 -5.66 10.06 -18.54
CA ALA A 62 -4.99 9.41 -19.67
C ALA A 62 -5.65 9.75 -21.02
N GLU A 63 -6.98 9.81 -21.07
CA GLU A 63 -7.71 10.25 -22.25
C GLU A 63 -7.46 11.72 -22.58
N ALA A 64 -7.35 12.58 -21.58
CA ALA A 64 -6.97 13.98 -21.78
C ALA A 64 -5.55 14.11 -22.37
N GLU A 65 -4.58 13.34 -21.84
CA GLU A 65 -3.22 13.30 -22.38
C GLU A 65 -3.17 12.79 -23.82
N LEU A 66 -3.97 11.75 -24.15
CA LEU A 66 -4.05 11.24 -25.51
C LEU A 66 -4.60 12.28 -26.48
N ARG A 67 -5.69 12.98 -26.14
CA ARG A 67 -6.23 14.07 -26.97
C ARG A 67 -5.19 15.17 -27.21
N THR A 68 -4.41 15.53 -26.19
CA THR A 68 -3.32 16.51 -26.34
C THR A 68 -2.20 15.99 -27.25
N ALA A 69 -1.80 14.73 -27.12
CA ALA A 69 -0.77 14.12 -27.96
C ALA A 69 -1.20 13.99 -29.43
N GLU A 70 -2.47 13.66 -29.68
CA GLU A 70 -3.06 13.61 -31.03
C GLU A 70 -3.08 14.99 -31.70
N ALA A 71 -3.44 16.04 -30.95
CA ALA A 71 -3.43 17.40 -31.46
C ALA A 71 -2.01 17.96 -31.69
N GLY A 72 -1.04 17.57 -30.85
CA GLY A 72 0.33 18.07 -30.90
C GLY A 72 1.29 17.24 -31.77
N GLY A 73 0.92 16.03 -32.18
CA GLY A 73 1.73 15.15 -33.02
C GLY A 73 2.97 14.53 -32.35
N ALA A 74 3.14 14.67 -31.03
CA ALA A 74 4.29 14.15 -30.28
C ALA A 74 3.84 13.36 -29.04
N GLY A 75 4.55 12.27 -28.74
CA GLY A 75 4.31 11.46 -27.54
C GLY A 75 3.13 10.49 -27.60
N LEU A 76 2.62 10.17 -28.80
CA LEU A 76 1.48 9.27 -29.01
C LEU A 76 1.65 7.90 -28.34
N ASP A 77 2.80 7.25 -28.51
CA ASP A 77 3.04 5.92 -27.91
C ASP A 77 2.95 5.94 -26.38
N ARG A 78 3.48 7.00 -25.76
CA ARG A 78 3.40 7.21 -24.32
C ARG A 78 1.96 7.43 -23.87
N ALA A 79 1.20 8.22 -24.62
CA ALA A 79 -0.19 8.50 -24.28
C ALA A 79 -1.09 7.25 -24.46
N HIS A 80 -0.89 6.47 -25.51
CA HIS A 80 -1.55 5.17 -25.69
C HIS A 80 -1.19 4.21 -24.54
N MET A 81 0.07 4.14 -24.13
CA MET A 81 0.48 3.33 -22.99
C MET A 81 -0.15 3.83 -21.68
N ALA A 82 -0.21 5.15 -21.46
CA ALA A 82 -0.90 5.72 -20.30
C ALA A 82 -2.38 5.33 -20.28
N LEU A 83 -3.05 5.35 -21.45
CA LEU A 83 -4.43 4.92 -21.58
C LEU A 83 -4.59 3.41 -21.31
N LYS A 84 -3.71 2.56 -21.84
CA LYS A 84 -3.70 1.11 -21.54
C LYS A 84 -3.54 0.88 -20.03
N MET A 85 -2.57 1.53 -19.42
CA MET A 85 -2.27 1.39 -17.99
C MET A 85 -3.37 1.97 -17.08
N SER A 86 -4.17 2.95 -17.56
CA SER A 86 -5.28 3.52 -16.80
C SER A 86 -6.37 2.49 -16.45
N ALA A 87 -6.47 1.38 -17.19
CA ALA A 87 -7.36 0.28 -16.85
C ALA A 87 -7.06 -0.29 -15.45
N TYR A 88 -5.78 -0.32 -15.04
CA TYR A 88 -5.39 -0.76 -13.70
C TYR A 88 -5.76 0.25 -12.62
N TYR A 89 -5.83 1.55 -12.93
CA TYR A 89 -6.36 2.55 -11.99
C TYR A 89 -7.83 2.25 -11.69
N GLU A 90 -8.65 2.11 -12.73
CA GLU A 90 -10.09 1.88 -12.54
C GLU A 90 -10.35 0.52 -11.87
N ALA A 91 -9.58 -0.52 -12.19
CA ALA A 91 -9.66 -1.81 -11.53
C ALA A 91 -9.32 -1.72 -10.03
N ALA A 92 -8.25 -1.00 -9.66
CA ALA A 92 -7.86 -0.80 -8.26
C ALA A 92 -8.93 -0.02 -7.48
N ARG A 93 -9.50 1.03 -8.09
CA ARG A 93 -10.58 1.81 -7.51
C ARG A 93 -11.84 0.98 -7.28
N GLU A 94 -12.29 0.23 -8.29
CA GLU A 94 -13.49 -0.61 -8.17
C GLU A 94 -13.30 -1.73 -7.14
N LEU A 95 -12.15 -2.42 -7.17
CA LEU A 95 -11.86 -3.48 -6.20
C LEU A 95 -11.85 -2.94 -4.76
N ALA A 96 -11.18 -1.81 -4.52
CA ALA A 96 -11.13 -1.17 -3.21
C ALA A 96 -12.53 -0.72 -2.73
N LEU A 97 -13.35 -0.19 -3.64
CA LEU A 97 -14.73 0.19 -3.35
C LEU A 97 -15.57 -1.02 -2.90
N ARG A 98 -15.49 -2.14 -3.62
CA ARG A 98 -16.22 -3.37 -3.29
C ARG A 98 -15.76 -3.98 -1.98
N LEU A 99 -14.45 -4.11 -1.77
CA LEU A 99 -13.90 -4.65 -0.52
C LEU A 99 -14.27 -3.78 0.68
N THR A 100 -14.30 -2.44 0.50
CA THR A 100 -14.73 -1.52 1.55
C THR A 100 -16.21 -1.68 1.88
N ARG A 101 -17.08 -1.86 0.87
CA ARG A 101 -18.51 -2.12 1.11
C ARG A 101 -18.72 -3.42 1.87
N TRP A 102 -18.11 -4.50 1.41
CA TRP A 102 -18.15 -5.79 2.08
C TRP A 102 -17.67 -5.71 3.53
N SER A 103 -16.52 -5.07 3.78
CA SER A 103 -15.99 -4.98 5.13
C SER A 103 -16.94 -4.24 6.10
N LYS A 104 -17.64 -3.22 5.61
CA LYS A 104 -18.62 -2.46 6.41
C LYS A 104 -19.86 -3.27 6.79
N GLU A 105 -20.11 -4.41 6.16
CA GLU A 105 -21.24 -5.30 6.47
C GLU A 105 -20.89 -6.33 7.56
N LEU A 106 -19.63 -6.44 7.97
CA LEU A 106 -19.16 -7.48 8.90
C LEU A 106 -19.53 -7.19 10.36
N ASP A 107 -18.88 -6.21 10.98
CA ASP A 107 -19.08 -5.84 12.38
C ASP A 107 -19.06 -4.30 12.50
N PRO A 108 -20.09 -3.66 13.08
CA PRO A 108 -20.13 -2.21 13.24
C PRO A 108 -19.15 -1.66 14.29
N ASP A 109 -18.68 -2.48 15.24
CA ASP A 109 -17.86 -2.04 16.37
C ASP A 109 -16.35 -2.12 16.10
N GLU A 110 -15.93 -2.98 15.17
CA GLU A 110 -14.54 -3.17 14.72
C GLU A 110 -14.37 -2.74 13.25
N ARG A 111 -13.36 -1.89 12.96
CA ARG A 111 -13.05 -1.54 11.57
C ARG A 111 -12.04 -2.53 11.01
N ARG A 112 -12.58 -3.57 10.39
CA ARG A 112 -11.79 -4.64 9.79
C ARG A 112 -11.48 -4.33 8.33
N PHE A 113 -10.46 -5.00 7.81
CA PHE A 113 -10.07 -4.99 6.39
C PHE A 113 -10.07 -3.61 5.72
N VAL A 114 -9.51 -2.62 6.43
CA VAL A 114 -9.43 -1.24 5.99
C VAL A 114 -8.43 -1.12 4.83
N VAL A 115 -8.83 -0.44 3.75
CA VAL A 115 -7.91 -0.23 2.61
C VAL A 115 -6.70 0.59 3.06
N CYS A 116 -5.50 0.08 2.79
CA CYS A 116 -4.24 0.69 3.16
C CYS A 116 -3.31 0.80 1.95
N THR A 117 -2.70 1.96 1.75
CA THR A 117 -1.82 2.24 0.61
C THR A 117 -0.60 3.04 1.06
N GLY A 118 0.32 3.34 0.14
CA GLY A 118 1.41 4.29 0.37
C GLY A 118 1.00 5.77 0.34
N GLY A 119 -0.30 6.07 0.17
CA GLY A 119 -0.85 7.43 0.15
C GLY A 119 -0.41 8.31 -1.02
N GLY A 120 0.37 7.79 -1.97
CA GLY A 120 0.80 8.53 -3.16
C GLY A 120 -0.22 8.53 -4.31
N PRO A 121 0.17 9.07 -5.49
CA PRO A 121 -0.68 9.07 -6.68
C PRO A 121 -0.81 7.67 -7.32
N GLY A 122 -1.58 7.59 -8.41
CA GLY A 122 -1.71 6.40 -9.24
C GLY A 122 -2.51 5.28 -8.57
N ILE A 123 -2.01 4.05 -8.56
CA ILE A 123 -2.75 2.90 -8.00
C ILE A 123 -3.10 3.13 -6.52
N MET A 124 -2.21 3.76 -5.76
CA MET A 124 -2.44 4.07 -4.35
C MET A 124 -3.64 5.02 -4.22
N GLU A 125 -3.64 6.12 -4.98
CA GLU A 125 -4.77 7.04 -5.05
C GLU A 125 -6.06 6.36 -5.48
N ALA A 126 -6.02 5.52 -6.51
CA ALA A 126 -7.18 4.78 -7.00
C ALA A 126 -7.84 3.96 -5.89
N ALA A 127 -7.04 3.21 -5.12
CA ALA A 127 -7.53 2.40 -4.02
C ALA A 127 -8.10 3.26 -2.87
N ASN A 128 -7.39 4.32 -2.46
CA ASN A 128 -7.91 5.25 -1.43
C ASN A 128 -9.22 5.90 -1.90
N ARG A 129 -9.31 6.30 -3.17
CA ARG A 129 -10.50 6.87 -3.79
C ARG A 129 -11.67 5.89 -3.77
N GLY A 130 -11.46 4.64 -4.17
CA GLY A 130 -12.50 3.60 -4.13
C GLY A 130 -13.06 3.41 -2.71
N ALA A 131 -12.18 3.34 -1.71
CA ALA A 131 -12.59 3.24 -0.31
C ALA A 131 -13.35 4.48 0.19
N ALA A 132 -12.90 5.68 -0.19
CA ALA A 132 -13.56 6.93 0.15
C ALA A 132 -14.96 7.04 -0.51
N GLU A 133 -15.12 6.59 -1.76
CA GLU A 133 -16.40 6.54 -2.47
C GLU A 133 -17.39 5.56 -1.82
N ALA A 134 -16.90 4.49 -1.21
CA ALA A 134 -17.67 3.59 -0.35
C ALA A 134 -17.97 4.17 1.05
N ARG A 135 -17.53 5.41 1.34
CA ARG A 135 -17.63 6.07 2.65
C ARG A 135 -17.01 5.21 3.76
N GLY A 136 -15.88 4.57 3.47
CA GLY A 136 -15.06 3.86 4.45
C GLY A 136 -13.84 4.67 4.86
N MET A 137 -13.31 4.40 6.05
CA MET A 137 -11.98 4.86 6.42
C MET A 137 -10.94 4.16 5.54
N ASN A 138 -9.82 4.82 5.30
CA ASN A 138 -8.69 4.25 4.56
C ASN A 138 -7.37 4.90 4.99
N VAL A 139 -6.29 4.15 4.87
CA VAL A 139 -4.96 4.48 5.39
C VAL A 139 -4.03 4.91 4.26
N GLY A 140 -3.23 5.95 4.52
CA GLY A 140 -2.12 6.36 3.67
C GLY A 140 -0.82 6.38 4.47
N LEU A 141 0.10 5.46 4.17
CA LEU A 141 1.43 5.40 4.78
C LEU A 141 2.42 6.07 3.83
N THR A 142 2.51 7.40 3.83
CA THR A 142 3.43 8.14 2.94
C THR A 142 4.87 8.13 3.48
N ILE A 143 5.83 8.55 2.66
CA ILE A 143 7.24 8.60 3.05
C ILE A 143 7.92 9.86 2.53
N SER A 144 8.85 10.39 3.31
CA SER A 144 9.69 11.50 2.92
C SER A 144 10.64 11.09 1.79
N ILE A 145 10.52 11.75 0.65
CA ILE A 145 11.35 11.56 -0.55
C ILE A 145 11.75 12.92 -1.12
N PRO A 146 12.82 13.02 -1.93
CA PRO A 146 13.33 14.29 -2.45
C PRO A 146 12.50 14.83 -3.63
N VAL A 147 11.18 14.82 -3.51
CA VAL A 147 10.22 15.39 -4.46
C VAL A 147 9.12 16.11 -3.68
N ALA A 148 8.33 16.94 -4.37
CA ALA A 148 7.20 17.62 -3.75
C ALA A 148 6.27 16.59 -3.08
N GLU A 149 5.85 16.90 -1.85
CA GLU A 149 4.84 16.10 -1.16
C GLU A 149 3.55 16.10 -1.99
N PHE A 150 3.02 14.90 -2.20
CA PHE A 150 1.74 14.71 -2.87
C PHE A 150 0.66 14.62 -1.82
N ASP A 151 -0.39 15.42 -1.98
CA ASP A 151 -1.59 15.34 -1.15
C ASP A 151 -2.63 14.48 -1.87
N ASN A 152 -2.85 13.26 -1.37
CA ASN A 152 -3.92 12.39 -1.85
C ASN A 152 -5.21 12.73 -1.09
N PRO A 153 -6.17 13.43 -1.72
CA PRO A 153 -7.32 13.99 -1.03
C PRO A 153 -8.31 12.93 -0.53
N TYR A 154 -8.13 11.67 -0.92
CA TYR A 154 -9.01 10.57 -0.55
C TYR A 154 -8.57 9.84 0.73
N VAL A 155 -7.35 10.09 1.20
CA VAL A 155 -6.84 9.49 2.44
C VAL A 155 -7.62 10.05 3.63
N THR A 156 -8.02 9.16 4.55
CA THR A 156 -8.66 9.61 5.78
C THR A 156 -7.67 10.42 6.60
N ARG A 157 -8.00 11.67 6.91
CA ARG A 157 -7.08 12.63 7.56
C ARG A 157 -6.44 12.09 8.83
N GLU A 158 -7.23 11.40 9.66
CA GLU A 158 -6.77 10.82 10.92
C GLU A 158 -5.91 9.56 10.73
N LEU A 159 -5.82 9.02 9.51
CA LEU A 159 -5.02 7.86 9.10
C LEU A 159 -4.04 8.18 7.97
N ALA A 160 -3.70 9.46 7.77
CA ALA A 160 -2.59 9.90 6.96
C ALA A 160 -1.30 9.92 7.80
N PHE A 161 -0.36 9.03 7.51
CA PHE A 161 0.91 8.89 8.20
C PHE A 161 2.05 9.30 7.28
N HIS A 162 3.07 9.96 7.83
CA HIS A 162 4.25 10.37 7.09
C HIS A 162 5.50 9.84 7.78
N PHE A 163 6.18 8.91 7.12
CA PHE A 163 7.37 8.24 7.65
C PHE A 163 8.66 8.86 7.11
N HIS A 164 9.70 8.85 7.92
CA HIS A 164 11.07 9.10 7.48
C HIS A 164 11.83 7.79 7.23
N TYR A 165 11.59 6.75 8.04
CA TYR A 165 12.30 5.48 7.92
C TYR A 165 11.54 4.46 7.08
N PHE A 166 12.12 4.06 5.93
CA PHE A 166 11.54 3.05 5.03
C PHE A 166 11.14 1.75 5.73
N PHE A 167 12.00 1.22 6.60
CA PHE A 167 11.72 -0.03 7.30
C PHE A 167 10.56 0.08 8.30
N MET A 168 10.30 1.27 8.87
CA MET A 168 9.15 1.50 9.74
C MET A 168 7.86 1.51 8.93
N ARG A 169 7.87 2.17 7.78
CA ARG A 169 6.74 2.15 6.84
C ARG A 169 6.42 0.72 6.38
N LYS A 170 7.43 -0.04 5.99
CA LYS A 170 7.31 -1.45 5.58
C LYS A 170 6.76 -2.34 6.69
N PHE A 171 7.23 -2.15 7.93
CA PHE A 171 6.68 -2.82 9.09
C PHE A 171 5.16 -2.58 9.20
N TRP A 172 4.70 -1.33 9.08
CA TRP A 172 3.27 -1.01 9.17
C TRP A 172 2.43 -1.59 8.04
N PHE A 173 2.97 -1.71 6.83
CA PHE A 173 2.30 -2.44 5.76
C PHE A 173 2.08 -3.91 6.11
N ALA A 174 3.12 -4.61 6.58
CA ALA A 174 3.01 -6.05 6.85
C ALA A 174 2.23 -6.36 8.14
N TYR A 175 2.42 -5.55 9.19
CA TYR A 175 1.93 -5.86 10.53
C TYR A 175 0.39 -5.96 10.61
N LEU A 176 -0.32 -5.03 9.97
CA LEU A 176 -1.79 -5.01 9.95
C LEU A 176 -2.41 -5.73 8.74
N ALA A 177 -1.63 -6.03 7.69
CA ALA A 177 -2.16 -6.66 6.48
C ALA A 177 -2.80 -8.03 6.78
N LYS A 178 -4.00 -8.26 6.25
CA LYS A 178 -4.64 -9.57 6.18
C LYS A 178 -4.73 -10.08 4.74
N ALA A 179 -4.55 -9.21 3.76
CA ALA A 179 -4.38 -9.53 2.35
C ALA A 179 -3.61 -8.40 1.65
N VAL A 180 -2.99 -8.72 0.52
CA VAL A 180 -2.25 -7.75 -0.31
C VAL A 180 -2.67 -7.89 -1.75
N ILE A 181 -3.01 -6.76 -2.38
CA ILE A 181 -3.34 -6.67 -3.79
C ILE A 181 -2.24 -5.87 -4.50
N VAL A 182 -1.58 -6.50 -5.45
CA VAL A 182 -0.41 -5.95 -6.13
C VAL A 182 -0.74 -5.74 -7.61
N PHE A 183 -0.90 -4.48 -7.99
CA PHE A 183 -1.10 -4.03 -9.37
C PHE A 183 0.25 -3.71 -10.03
N PRO A 184 0.28 -3.57 -11.37
CA PRO A 184 1.48 -3.20 -12.11
C PRO A 184 2.20 -1.98 -11.53
N GLY A 185 3.52 -2.09 -11.37
CA GLY A 185 4.31 -1.12 -10.62
C GLY A 185 5.82 -1.24 -10.80
N GLY A 186 6.54 -0.18 -10.45
CA GLY A 186 8.00 -0.12 -10.60
C GLY A 186 8.75 -0.70 -9.39
N PHE A 187 9.96 -0.17 -9.15
CA PHE A 187 10.84 -0.67 -8.09
C PHE A 187 10.22 -0.67 -6.68
N GLY A 188 9.44 0.34 -6.31
CA GLY A 188 8.79 0.34 -4.99
C GLY A 188 7.80 -0.82 -4.82
N THR A 189 7.01 -1.10 -5.86
CA THR A 189 6.06 -2.22 -5.86
C THR A 189 6.78 -3.57 -5.83
N LEU A 190 7.89 -3.70 -6.56
CA LEU A 190 8.72 -4.91 -6.55
C LEU A 190 9.38 -5.15 -5.20
N ASP A 191 9.92 -4.09 -4.58
CA ASP A 191 10.52 -4.13 -3.25
C ASP A 191 9.52 -4.63 -2.20
N GLU A 192 8.31 -4.07 -2.18
CA GLU A 192 7.25 -4.49 -1.27
C GLU A 192 6.75 -5.93 -1.57
N LEU A 193 6.57 -6.30 -2.85
CA LEU A 193 6.16 -7.64 -3.26
C LEU A 193 7.15 -8.71 -2.80
N PHE A 194 8.44 -8.56 -3.11
CA PHE A 194 9.44 -9.56 -2.76
C PHE A 194 9.70 -9.63 -1.26
N GLU A 195 9.58 -8.52 -0.53
CA GLU A 195 9.64 -8.54 0.92
C GLU A 195 8.50 -9.39 1.51
N LEU A 196 7.27 -9.18 1.06
CA LEU A 196 6.11 -9.95 1.53
C LEU A 196 6.21 -11.43 1.17
N LEU A 197 6.60 -11.75 -0.06
CA LEU A 197 6.82 -13.15 -0.48
C LEU A 197 7.87 -13.83 0.38
N THR A 198 8.99 -13.15 0.65
CA THR A 198 10.06 -13.68 1.51
C THR A 198 9.55 -13.90 2.93
N LEU A 199 8.77 -12.97 3.49
CA LEU A 199 8.22 -13.08 4.84
C LEU A 199 7.24 -14.27 4.97
N VAL A 200 6.41 -14.51 3.95
CA VAL A 200 5.49 -15.66 3.90
C VAL A 200 6.25 -16.96 3.71
N GLN A 201 7.15 -17.04 2.73
CA GLN A 201 7.99 -18.20 2.43
C GLN A 201 8.81 -18.65 3.66
N THR A 202 9.38 -17.69 4.39
CA THR A 202 10.20 -17.96 5.59
C THR A 202 9.39 -18.15 6.86
N ARG A 203 8.05 -18.10 6.79
CA ARG A 203 7.12 -18.20 7.93
C ARG A 203 7.40 -17.17 9.03
N LYS A 204 8.00 -16.04 8.67
CA LYS A 204 8.11 -14.86 9.54
C LYS A 204 6.77 -14.15 9.68
N MET A 205 5.90 -14.35 8.69
CA MET A 205 4.47 -14.14 8.80
C MET A 205 3.81 -15.50 9.06
N ARG A 206 3.29 -15.67 10.28
CA ARG A 206 2.62 -16.87 10.79
C ARG A 206 1.14 -16.88 10.43
N LYS A 207 0.55 -15.71 10.18
CA LYS A 207 -0.81 -15.58 9.64
C LYS A 207 -0.81 -15.90 8.14
N PRO A 208 -1.85 -16.57 7.62
CA PRO A 208 -2.10 -16.62 6.18
C PRO A 208 -2.14 -15.20 5.61
N MET A 209 -1.38 -14.96 4.54
CA MET A 209 -1.35 -13.69 3.83
C MET A 209 -1.68 -13.96 2.35
N PRO A 210 -2.96 -13.87 1.97
CA PRO A 210 -3.37 -13.96 0.58
C PRO A 210 -2.76 -12.80 -0.20
N ILE A 211 -2.07 -13.10 -1.30
CA ILE A 211 -1.46 -12.12 -2.20
C ILE A 211 -2.08 -12.26 -3.58
N VAL A 212 -2.74 -11.21 -4.06
CA VAL A 212 -3.25 -11.11 -5.43
C VAL A 212 -2.26 -10.34 -6.29
N LEU A 213 -1.91 -10.92 -7.43
CA LEU A 213 -1.06 -10.30 -8.45
C LEU A 213 -1.93 -9.97 -9.68
N PHE A 214 -2.32 -8.71 -9.81
CA PHE A 214 -3.26 -8.24 -10.83
C PHE A 214 -2.52 -7.80 -12.10
N GLY A 215 -3.00 -8.20 -13.27
CA GLY A 215 -2.40 -7.83 -14.57
C GLY A 215 -1.41 -8.87 -15.08
N THR A 216 -1.88 -10.06 -15.42
CA THR A 216 -1.04 -11.21 -15.79
C THR A 216 -0.11 -10.93 -16.97
N GLU A 217 -0.57 -10.17 -17.96
CA GLU A 217 0.23 -9.76 -19.13
C GLU A 217 1.47 -8.95 -18.70
N TYR A 218 1.30 -8.01 -17.76
CA TYR A 218 2.37 -7.19 -17.23
C TYR A 218 3.38 -8.03 -16.47
N TRP A 219 2.92 -8.83 -15.51
CA TRP A 219 3.80 -9.60 -14.65
C TRP A 219 4.63 -10.64 -15.40
N ARG A 220 4.07 -11.28 -16.43
CA ARG A 220 4.80 -12.20 -17.31
C ARG A 220 5.95 -11.51 -18.07
N GLN A 221 5.83 -10.23 -18.36
CA GLN A 221 6.89 -9.47 -19.04
C GLN A 221 7.97 -8.97 -18.08
N VAL A 222 7.61 -8.71 -16.82
CA VAL A 222 8.53 -8.14 -15.83
C VAL A 222 9.30 -9.23 -15.08
N ILE A 223 8.65 -10.35 -14.71
CA ILE A 223 9.26 -11.44 -13.94
C ILE A 223 8.76 -12.79 -14.45
N ASP A 224 9.69 -13.65 -14.85
CA ASP A 224 9.42 -15.08 -15.04
C ASP A 224 9.62 -15.82 -13.72
N PHE A 225 8.55 -15.96 -12.92
CA PHE A 225 8.59 -16.68 -11.66
C PHE A 225 8.92 -18.17 -11.84
N ASP A 226 8.53 -18.76 -12.97
CA ASP A 226 8.86 -20.15 -13.27
C ASP A 226 10.36 -20.30 -13.57
N ALA A 227 11.02 -19.27 -14.10
CA ALA A 227 12.48 -19.27 -14.24
C ALA A 227 13.17 -19.36 -12.89
N LEU A 228 12.64 -18.70 -11.84
CA LEU A 228 13.21 -18.77 -10.49
C LEU A 228 13.20 -20.22 -9.96
N VAL A 229 12.13 -20.97 -10.26
CA VAL A 229 12.02 -22.41 -9.95
C VAL A 229 12.99 -23.22 -10.80
N ARG A 230 13.03 -23.01 -12.12
CA ARG A 230 13.93 -23.73 -13.03
C ARG A 230 15.41 -23.55 -12.68
N HIS A 231 15.78 -22.37 -12.18
CA HIS A 231 17.13 -22.07 -11.71
C HIS A 231 17.39 -22.49 -10.25
N GLY A 232 16.41 -23.07 -9.55
CA GLY A 232 16.57 -23.56 -8.18
C GLY A 232 16.70 -22.47 -7.12
N THR A 233 16.24 -21.24 -7.40
CA THR A 233 16.32 -20.10 -6.46
C THR A 233 15.12 -20.00 -5.52
N ILE A 234 13.99 -20.64 -5.88
CA ILE A 234 12.81 -20.84 -5.05
C ILE A 234 12.25 -22.26 -5.29
N ASN A 235 11.37 -22.75 -4.41
CA ASN A 235 10.70 -24.03 -4.59
C ASN A 235 9.47 -23.87 -5.50
N ALA A 236 9.06 -24.94 -6.18
CA ALA A 236 7.88 -24.92 -7.05
C ALA A 236 6.58 -24.43 -6.35
N PRO A 237 6.27 -24.82 -5.10
CA PRO A 237 5.09 -24.30 -4.39
C PRO A 237 5.16 -22.81 -4.05
N ASP A 238 6.33 -22.18 -4.08
CA ASP A 238 6.45 -20.75 -3.75
C ASP A 238 5.77 -19.86 -4.80
N VAL A 239 5.58 -20.36 -6.04
CA VAL A 239 4.81 -19.67 -7.09
C VAL A 239 3.32 -19.62 -6.75
N GLU A 240 2.83 -20.59 -5.97
CA GLU A 240 1.42 -20.69 -5.54
C GLU A 240 1.07 -19.72 -4.40
N LEU A 241 2.07 -19.02 -3.84
CA LEU A 241 1.85 -17.95 -2.85
C LEU A 241 1.03 -16.78 -3.41
N MET A 242 0.91 -16.67 -4.72
CA MET A 242 0.23 -15.57 -5.41
C MET A 242 -0.94 -16.07 -6.26
N HIS A 243 -2.10 -15.46 -6.06
CA HIS A 243 -3.25 -15.60 -6.95
C HIS A 243 -3.14 -14.59 -8.10
N ARG A 244 -3.01 -15.07 -9.33
CA ARG A 244 -2.79 -14.25 -10.52
C ARG A 244 -4.10 -14.05 -11.28
N THR A 245 -4.47 -12.80 -11.56
CA THR A 245 -5.75 -12.51 -12.23
C THR A 245 -5.73 -11.21 -13.02
N ASP A 246 -6.68 -11.07 -13.94
CA ASP A 246 -6.97 -9.83 -14.68
C ASP A 246 -8.40 -9.32 -14.41
N SER A 247 -9.17 -10.03 -13.58
CA SER A 247 -10.57 -9.71 -13.30
C SER A 247 -10.75 -9.16 -11.90
N VAL A 248 -11.45 -8.03 -11.80
CA VAL A 248 -11.84 -7.45 -10.52
C VAL A 248 -12.78 -8.38 -9.76
N ASP A 249 -13.66 -9.11 -10.47
CA ASP A 249 -14.58 -10.07 -9.85
C ASP A 249 -13.83 -11.21 -9.19
N ASP A 250 -12.91 -11.82 -9.93
CA ASP A 250 -12.10 -12.93 -9.41
C ASP A 250 -11.18 -12.48 -8.27
N ALA A 251 -10.53 -11.32 -8.40
CA ALA A 251 -9.72 -10.74 -7.33
C ALA A 251 -10.55 -10.51 -6.06
N TYR A 252 -11.76 -9.99 -6.19
CA TYR A 252 -12.68 -9.76 -5.08
C TYR A 252 -13.13 -11.07 -4.43
N ASP A 253 -13.69 -11.99 -5.22
CA ASP A 253 -14.25 -13.25 -4.72
C ASP A 253 -13.19 -14.11 -4.04
N TRP A 254 -12.01 -14.20 -4.66
CA TRP A 254 -10.87 -14.91 -4.08
C TRP A 254 -10.42 -14.27 -2.76
N THR A 255 -10.24 -12.94 -2.74
CA THR A 255 -9.79 -12.22 -1.53
C THR A 255 -10.79 -12.36 -0.39
N VAL A 256 -12.09 -12.14 -0.65
CA VAL A 256 -13.15 -12.24 0.36
C VAL A 256 -13.22 -13.64 0.93
N ARG A 257 -13.17 -14.68 0.10
CA ARG A 257 -13.15 -16.08 0.56
C ARG A 257 -11.96 -16.36 1.46
N GLN A 258 -10.76 -15.96 1.06
CA GLN A 258 -9.55 -16.16 1.86
C GLN A 258 -9.61 -15.43 3.21
N LEU A 259 -10.11 -14.19 3.23
CA LEU A 259 -10.30 -13.44 4.47
C LEU A 259 -11.40 -14.05 5.35
N ALA A 260 -12.47 -14.56 4.76
CA ALA A 260 -13.55 -15.22 5.48
C ALA A 260 -13.07 -16.51 6.16
N GLU A 261 -12.31 -17.33 5.44
CA GLU A 261 -11.81 -18.61 5.93
C GLU A 261 -10.69 -18.46 6.99
N HIS A 262 -9.83 -17.45 6.85
CA HIS A 262 -8.59 -17.38 7.62
C HIS A 262 -8.46 -16.18 8.56
N ALA A 263 -9.17 -15.08 8.29
CA ALA A 263 -8.99 -13.84 9.05
C ALA A 263 -10.19 -13.48 9.94
N LEU A 264 -11.44 -13.80 9.54
CA LEU A 264 -12.63 -13.39 10.32
C LEU A 264 -12.62 -13.88 11.78
N GLY A 265 -12.20 -15.12 12.05
CA GLY A 265 -12.10 -15.64 13.41
C GLY A 265 -10.87 -15.15 14.21
N GLN A 266 -10.05 -14.28 13.63
CA GLN A 266 -8.71 -13.92 14.12
C GLN A 266 -8.42 -12.41 13.94
N PRO A 267 -9.14 -11.53 14.67
CA PRO A 267 -8.97 -10.09 14.56
C PRO A 267 -7.61 -9.63 15.10
N GLY A 268 -7.09 -8.54 14.52
CA GLY A 268 -5.91 -7.84 15.01
C GLY A 268 -4.58 -8.38 14.50
N PRO A 269 -3.49 -7.66 14.81
CA PRO A 269 -2.18 -7.99 14.29
C PRO A 269 -1.65 -9.30 14.89
N MET A 270 -1.17 -10.17 14.01
CA MET A 270 -0.38 -11.34 14.35
C MET A 270 0.83 -11.38 13.44
N LEU A 271 2.01 -11.46 14.03
CA LEU A 271 3.25 -11.75 13.31
C LEU A 271 3.41 -13.25 13.17
#